data_AF-A0A2H5QXV7-F1
#
_entry.id   AF-A0A2H5QXV7-F1
#
_cell.length_a   1.000
_cell.length_b   1.000
_cell.length_c   1.000
_cell.angle_alpha   90.00
_cell.angle_beta   90.00
_cell.angle_gamma   90.00
#
_symmetry.space_group_name_H-M   'P 1'
#
loop_
_entity.id
_entity.type
_entity.pdbx_description
1 polymer ?
#
loop_
_entity_poly.entity_id
_entity_poly.type
_entity_poly.pdbx_seq_one_letter_code
_entity_poly.pdbx_strand_id
1 'polypeptide(L)'
;MKQVEGSMVLMPVWGVGPLLPEQFYKSAGSVLRDCEMRTNRRSSNMTEDEIIQWLDLKSCGSVLYMSFGTEMGPTLNDYSTLANDLEASNPPII
;
A
#
# COMPACT_ATOMS: atom_id res chain seq x y z
N MET A 1 -52.01 -24.82 13.04
CA MET A 1 -50.58 -24.84 12.70
C MET A 1 -50.11 -23.40 12.61
N LYS A 2 -49.20 -22.95 13.48
CA LYS A 2 -48.67 -21.56 13.44
C LYS A 2 -47.41 -21.57 12.58
N GLN A 3 -47.43 -20.80 11.52
CA GLN A 3 -46.28 -20.52 10.68
C GLN A 3 -45.36 -19.59 11.46
N VAL A 4 -44.17 -20.08 11.82
CA VAL A 4 -43.14 -19.25 12.45
C VAL A 4 -42.45 -18.50 11.32
N GLU A 5 -42.87 -17.26 11.07
CA GLU A 5 -42.11 -16.33 10.25
C GLU A 5 -40.82 -16.00 11.00
N GLY A 6 -39.69 -16.46 10.46
CA GLY A 6 -38.37 -16.07 10.96
C GLY A 6 -38.16 -14.60 10.69
N SER A 7 -38.23 -13.77 11.73
CA SER A 7 -37.90 -12.35 11.64
C SER A 7 -36.43 -12.19 11.24
N MET A 8 -36.16 -11.65 10.05
CA MET A 8 -34.82 -11.18 9.70
C MET A 8 -34.48 -9.99 10.59
N VAL A 9 -33.69 -10.23 11.65
CA VAL A 9 -33.08 -9.17 12.43
C VAL A 9 -31.95 -8.59 11.58
N LEU A 10 -32.10 -7.34 11.14
CA LEU A 10 -31.04 -6.63 10.44
C LEU A 10 -29.86 -6.42 11.39
N MET A 11 -28.67 -6.87 11.00
CA MET A 11 -27.45 -6.63 11.76
C MET A 11 -26.99 -5.18 11.57
N PRO A 12 -26.66 -4.45 12.65
CA PRO A 12 -26.14 -3.10 12.53
C PRO A 12 -24.74 -3.13 11.88
N VAL A 13 -24.54 -2.27 10.88
CA VAL A 13 -23.25 -2.10 10.18
C VAL A 13 -22.54 -0.88 10.74
N TRP A 14 -21.27 -1.04 11.11
CA TRP A 14 -20.42 0.02 11.64
C TRP A 14 -19.20 0.23 10.76
N GLY A 15 -19.02 1.45 10.24
CA GLY A 15 -17.81 1.84 9.54
C GLY A 15 -16.69 2.15 10.55
N VAL A 16 -15.71 1.26 10.68
CA VAL A 16 -14.57 1.41 11.61
C VAL A 16 -13.24 1.67 10.90
N GLY A 17 -13.25 1.85 9.58
CA GLY A 17 -12.04 1.99 8.77
C GLY A 17 -11.59 3.45 8.60
N PRO A 18 -10.30 3.68 8.29
CA PRO A 18 -9.23 2.69 8.15
C PRO A 18 -8.66 2.21 9.50
N LEU A 19 -8.41 0.91 9.64
CA LEU A 19 -7.72 0.35 10.80
C LEU A 19 -6.21 0.38 10.55
N LEU A 20 -5.55 1.42 11.06
CA LEU A 20 -4.10 1.55 10.99
C LEU A 20 -3.42 0.96 12.24
N PRO A 21 -2.16 0.52 12.14
CA PRO A 21 -1.39 0.08 13.30
C PRO A 21 -1.30 1.16 14.37
N GLU A 22 -1.24 0.77 15.64
CA GLU A 22 -1.17 1.70 16.78
C GLU A 22 0.02 2.68 16.65
N GLN A 23 1.13 2.19 16.11
CA GLN A 23 2.35 2.96 15.90
C GLN A 23 2.11 4.18 14.99
N PHE A 24 1.25 4.07 13.98
CA PHE A 24 0.88 5.18 13.10
C PHE A 24 0.16 6.29 13.88
N TYR A 25 -0.74 5.93 14.79
CA TYR A 25 -1.45 6.92 15.62
C TYR A 25 -0.53 7.55 16.68
N LYS A 26 0.42 6.78 17.20
CA LYS A 26 1.40 7.26 18.19
C LYS A 26 2.52 8.12 17.58
N SER A 27 2.78 8.02 16.28
CA SER A 27 3.86 8.74 15.60
C SER A 27 3.47 10.15 15.14
N ALA A 28 2.41 10.76 15.68
CA ALA A 28 1.98 12.10 15.25
C ALA A 28 3.12 13.13 15.39
N GLY A 29 3.60 13.65 14.25
CA GLY A 29 4.71 14.60 14.17
C GLY A 29 6.11 13.97 13.96
N SER A 30 6.22 12.64 13.91
CA SER A 30 7.45 11.92 13.56
C SER A 30 7.25 11.08 12.30
N VAL A 31 8.31 10.90 11.51
CA VAL A 31 8.32 9.94 10.40
C VAL A 31 8.31 8.53 10.99
N LEU A 32 7.26 7.77 10.69
CA LEU A 32 7.17 6.35 11.03
C LEU A 32 8.02 5.56 10.03
N ARG A 33 8.95 4.75 10.53
CA ARG A 33 9.89 3.99 9.68
C ARG A 33 9.34 2.62 9.33
N ASP A 34 9.62 2.12 8.13
CA ASP A 34 9.19 0.78 7.67
C ASP A 34 9.66 -0.31 8.63
N CYS A 35 10.87 -0.15 9.18
CA CYS A 35 11.47 -1.06 10.14
C CYS A 35 10.70 -1.19 11.46
N GLU A 36 9.90 -0.19 11.83
CA GLU A 36 9.08 -0.17 13.05
C GLU A 36 7.73 -0.86 12.82
N MET A 37 7.36 -1.10 11.55
CA MET A 37 6.07 -1.63 11.14
C MET A 37 6.12 -3.05 10.60
N ARG A 38 7.07 -3.34 9.71
CA ARG A 38 7.19 -4.64 9.07
C ARG A 38 8.15 -5.54 9.85
N THR A 39 7.59 -6.55 10.53
CA THR A 39 8.35 -7.56 11.28
C THR A 39 9.08 -8.55 10.37
N ASN A 40 8.62 -8.74 9.13
CA ASN A 40 9.18 -9.68 8.17
C ASN A 40 9.78 -8.94 6.97
N ARG A 41 11.06 -8.57 7.09
CA ARG A 41 11.76 -7.83 6.04
C ARG A 41 12.12 -8.78 4.89
N ARG A 42 11.47 -8.59 3.75
CA ARG A 42 12.01 -9.11 2.48
C ARG A 42 13.24 -8.28 2.14
N SER A 43 14.30 -8.93 1.67
CA SER A 43 15.48 -8.25 1.16
C SER A 43 15.09 -7.39 -0.05
N SER A 44 15.29 -6.08 0.04
CA SER A 44 15.23 -5.13 -1.07
C SER A 44 16.64 -4.77 -1.55
N ASN A 45 16.75 -4.31 -2.79
CA ASN A 45 18.02 -3.84 -3.34
C ASN A 45 18.41 -2.43 -2.85
N MET A 46 17.46 -1.70 -2.24
CA MET A 46 17.65 -0.37 -1.69
C MET A 46 17.12 -0.32 -0.26
N THR A 47 17.79 0.46 0.58
CA THR A 47 17.36 0.79 1.93
C THR A 47 16.30 1.87 1.93
N GLU A 48 15.54 1.97 3.02
CA GLU A 48 14.53 3.01 3.21
C GLU A 48 15.13 4.43 3.16
N ASP A 49 16.33 4.63 3.70
CA ASP A 49 17.01 5.93 3.66
C ASP A 49 17.42 6.34 2.24
N GLU A 50 17.94 5.41 1.44
CA GLU A 50 18.26 5.66 0.02
C GLU A 50 17.00 6.03 -0.78
N ILE A 51 15.88 5.37 -0.50
CA ILE A 51 14.59 5.67 -1.12
C ILE A 51 14.12 7.08 -0.74
N ILE A 52 14.14 7.43 0.56
CA ILE A 52 13.73 8.76 1.03
C ILE A 52 14.61 9.84 0.40
N GLN A 53 15.93 9.64 0.40
CA GLN A 53 16.86 10.57 -0.22
C GLN A 53 16.59 10.74 -1.73
N TRP A 54 16.25 9.66 -2.42
CA TRP A 54 15.90 9.74 -3.84
C TRP A 54 14.59 10.49 -4.10
N LEU A 55 13.59 10.34 -3.20
CA LEU A 55 12.31 11.04 -3.24
C LEU A 55 12.48 12.54 -2.99
N ASP A 56 13.31 12.93 -2.03
CA ASP A 56 13.59 14.34 -1.68
C ASP A 56 14.18 15.14 -2.86
N LEU A 57 14.79 14.45 -3.83
CA LEU A 57 15.35 15.07 -5.05
C LEU A 57 14.29 15.33 -6.14
N LYS A 58 13.04 14.87 -5.98
CA LYS A 58 11.98 14.99 -6.99
C LYS A 58 11.04 16.14 -6.64
N SER A 59 10.39 16.71 -7.65
CA SER A 59 9.36 17.72 -7.40
C SER A 59 8.16 17.08 -6.70
N CYS A 60 7.55 17.80 -5.77
CA CYS A 60 6.37 17.31 -5.04
C CYS A 60 5.29 16.83 -6.01
N GLY A 61 4.78 15.62 -5.79
CA GLY A 61 3.72 15.01 -6.60
C GLY A 61 4.14 14.51 -7.98
N SER A 62 5.45 14.49 -8.31
CA SER A 62 5.94 13.99 -9.60
C SER A 62 6.21 12.49 -9.65
N VAL A 63 6.36 11.84 -8.49
CA VAL A 63 6.74 10.42 -8.41
C VAL A 63 5.49 9.54 -8.46
N LEU A 64 5.50 8.54 -9.33
CA LEU A 64 4.49 7.49 -9.39
C LEU A 64 4.90 6.33 -8.46
N TYR A 65 4.14 6.10 -7.40
CA TYR A 65 4.27 4.89 -6.58
C TYR A 65 3.52 3.72 -7.24
N MET A 66 4.18 2.59 -7.39
CA MET A 66 3.63 1.38 -8.00
C MET A 66 3.90 0.15 -7.14
N SER A 67 2.85 -0.53 -6.70
CA SER A 67 2.94 -1.80 -6.00
C SER A 67 1.78 -2.72 -6.34
N PHE A 68 2.07 -4.00 -6.53
CA PHE A 68 1.06 -5.04 -6.77
C PHE A 68 0.63 -5.77 -5.49
N GLY A 69 1.08 -5.29 -4.32
CA GLY A 69 0.81 -5.95 -3.04
C GLY A 69 1.58 -7.26 -2.90
N THR A 70 1.12 -8.13 -1.99
CA THR A 70 1.84 -9.34 -1.60
C THR A 70 1.33 -10.63 -2.21
N GLU A 71 0.08 -10.67 -2.67
CA GLU A 71 -0.62 -11.92 -3.02
C GLU A 71 -0.56 -12.25 -4.51
N MET A 72 -0.76 -11.26 -5.39
CA MET A 72 -0.76 -11.46 -6.83
C MET A 72 0.13 -10.43 -7.50
N GLY A 73 0.90 -10.86 -8.50
CA GLY A 73 1.73 -9.99 -9.33
C GLY A 73 1.42 -10.19 -10.81
N PRO A 74 1.74 -9.21 -11.67
CA PRO A 74 1.68 -9.35 -13.10
C PRO A 74 2.49 -10.56 -13.61
N THR A 75 2.14 -11.05 -14.80
CA THR A 75 2.97 -12.04 -15.48
C THR A 75 4.25 -11.39 -16.03
N LEU A 76 5.25 -12.19 -16.41
CA LEU A 76 6.51 -11.68 -16.97
C LEU A 76 6.28 -10.86 -18.26
N ASN A 77 5.32 -11.27 -19.07
CA ASN A 77 4.94 -10.53 -20.28
C ASN A 77 4.32 -9.17 -19.93
N ASP A 78 3.44 -9.14 -18.92
CA ASP A 78 2.83 -7.88 -18.45
C ASP A 78 3.88 -6.92 -17.90
N TYR A 79 4.87 -7.42 -17.15
CA TYR A 79 5.99 -6.61 -16.68
C TYR A 79 6.80 -6.00 -17.81
N SER A 80 7.01 -6.75 -18.89
CA SER A 80 7.78 -6.28 -20.05
C SER A 80 7.05 -5.17 -20.80
N THR A 81 5.74 -5.33 -21.02
CA THR A 81 4.90 -4.27 -21.59
C THR A 81 4.88 -3.03 -20.70
N LEU A 82 4.65 -3.22 -19.39
CA LEU A 82 4.62 -2.14 -18.42
C LEU A 82 5.95 -1.37 -18.38
N ALA A 83 7.09 -2.07 -18.39
CA ALA A 83 8.41 -1.44 -18.40
C ALA A 83 8.61 -0.56 -19.65
N ASN A 84 8.22 -1.04 -20.83
CA ASN A 84 8.34 -0.26 -22.07
C ASN A 84 7.48 1.01 -22.04
N ASP A 85 6.24 0.92 -21.55
CA ASP A 85 5.32 2.06 -21.50
C ASP A 85 5.75 3.09 -20.43
N LEU A 86 6.27 2.62 -19.30
CA LEU A 86 6.83 3.48 -18.25
C LEU A 86 8.09 4.21 -18.72
N GLU A 87 8.98 3.52 -19.45
CA GLU A 87 10.15 4.13 -20.06
C GLU A 87 9.75 5.23 -21.06
N ALA A 88 8.72 4.98 -21.87
CA ALA A 88 8.22 5.95 -22.85
C ALA A 88 7.56 7.18 -22.21
N SER A 89 6.86 7.02 -21.09
CA SER A 89 6.22 8.14 -20.37
C SER A 89 7.20 8.93 -19.50
N ASN A 90 8.32 8.31 -19.11
CA ASN A 90 9.44 8.87 -18.35
C ASN A 90 9.09 9.62 -17.03
N PRO A 91 8.07 9.24 -16.24
CA PRO A 91 7.95 9.76 -14.89
C PRO A 91 8.99 9.09 -13.98
N PRO A 92 9.45 9.76 -12.91
CA PRO A 92 10.15 9.07 -11.83
C PRO A 92 9.17 8.08 -11.15
N ILE A 93 9.56 6.82 -11.04
CA ILE A 93 8.72 5.73 -10.53
C ILE A 93 9.42 5.01 -9.39
N ILE A 94 8.66 4.56 -8.39
CA ILE A 94 9.12 3.68 -7.30
C ILE A 94 8.11 2.60 -6.97
#